data_AF-A0A3N5X2G8-F1
#
_entry.id   AF-A0A3N5X2G8-F1
#
_cell.length_a   1.000
_cell.length_b   1.000
_cell.length_c   1.000
_cell.angle_alpha   90.00
_cell.angle_beta   90.00
_cell.angle_gamma   90.00
#
_symmetry.space_group_name_H-M   'P 1'
#
loop_
_entity.id
_entity.type
_entity.pdbx_description
1 polymer ?
#
loop_
_entity_poly.entity_id
_entity_poly.type
_entity_poly.pdbx_seq_one_letter_code
_entity_poly.pdbx_strand_id
1 'polypeptide(L)' 'MKTVISIDERLLEEMSNIARELAISRNQFISLALEDFIKRYRNNQLLKQVNAAYSDSPDADEIGILEVIRSKRRKLLEN' A
#
# COMPACT_ATOMS: atom_id res chain seq x y z
N MET A 1 -4.26 17.42 -21.51
CA MET A 1 -5.71 17.66 -21.33
C MET A 1 -5.90 18.53 -20.10
N LYS A 2 -6.84 19.49 -20.09
CA LYS A 2 -7.15 20.30 -18.89
C LYS A 2 -8.61 20.04 -18.51
N THR A 3 -8.84 19.64 -17.27
CA THR A 3 -10.17 19.32 -16.74
C THR A 3 -10.40 20.17 -15.50
N VAL A 4 -11.59 20.78 -15.40
CA VAL A 4 -12.02 21.43 -14.16
C VAL A 4 -12.62 20.35 -13.27
N ILE A 5 -12.04 20.16 -12.09
CA ILE A 5 -12.52 19.20 -11.10
C ILE A 5 -13.11 19.96 -9.92
N SER A 6 -14.24 19.46 -9.41
CA SER A 6 -14.76 19.92 -8.12
C SER A 6 -13.92 19.29 -7.02
N ILE A 7 -13.43 20.11 -6.09
CA ILE A 7 -12.60 19.70 -4.96
C ILE A 7 -13.00 20.53 -3.74
N ASP A 8 -12.90 19.93 -2.55
CA ASP A 8 -13.14 20.64 -1.31
C ASP A 8 -12.17 21.83 -1.17
N GLU A 9 -12.67 22.97 -0.70
CA GLU A 9 -11.91 24.21 -0.61
C GLU A 9 -10.71 24.09 0.33
N ARG A 10 -10.88 23.40 1.47
CA ARG A 10 -9.80 23.20 2.44
C ARG A 10 -8.70 22.34 1.84
N LEU A 11 -9.08 21.29 1.12
CA LEU A 11 -8.13 20.41 0.44
C LEU A 11 -7.37 21.16 -0.67
N LEU A 12 -8.06 22.03 -1.42
CA LEU A 12 -7.43 22.86 -2.44
C LEU A 12 -6.41 23.84 -1.82
N GLU A 13 -6.75 24.43 -0.69
CA GLU A 13 -5.86 25.35 0.05
C GLU A 13 -4.62 24.63 0.57
N GLU A 14 -4.81 23.49 1.26
CA GLU A 14 -3.72 22.67 1.78
C GLU A 14 -2.79 22.20 0.66
N MET A 15 -3.34 21.65 -0.43
CA MET A 15 -2.58 21.26 -1.62
C MET A 15 -1.80 22.44 -2.21
N SER A 16 -2.40 23.64 -2.24
CA SER A 16 -1.74 24.84 -2.77
C SER A 16 -0.61 25.33 -1.87
N ASN A 17 -0.73 25.16 -0.55
CA ASN A 17 0.33 25.48 0.41
C ASN A 17 1.53 24.53 0.23
N ILE A 18 1.28 23.23 0.20
CA ILE A 18 2.33 22.22 0.02
C ILE A 18 3.00 22.37 -1.35
N ALA A 19 2.22 22.61 -2.42
CA ALA A 19 2.80 22.84 -3.75
C ALA A 19 3.74 24.06 -3.78
N ARG A 20 3.41 25.14 -3.04
CA ARG A 20 4.29 26.30 -2.89
C ARG A 20 5.56 25.97 -2.12
N GLU A 21 5.45 25.24 -1.00
CA GLU A 21 6.60 24.80 -0.20
C GLU A 21 7.57 23.92 -1.02
N LEU A 22 7.02 23.06 -1.88
CA LEU A 22 7.79 22.20 -2.78
C LEU A 22 8.25 22.91 -4.06
N ALA A 23 7.91 24.20 -4.24
CA ALA A 23 8.20 25.00 -5.43
C ALA A 23 7.72 24.36 -6.76
N ILE A 24 6.56 23.69 -6.73
CA ILE A 24 5.94 23.07 -7.90
C ILE A 24 4.55 23.67 -8.19
N SER A 25 4.06 23.47 -9.42
CA SER A 25 2.70 23.91 -9.76
C SER A 25 1.64 23.02 -9.11
N ARG A 26 0.44 23.58 -8.85
CA ARG A 26 -0.72 22.82 -8.36
C ARG A 26 -1.04 21.61 -9.25
N ASN A 27 -0.95 21.79 -10.57
CA ASN A 27 -1.24 20.71 -11.52
C ASN A 27 -0.18 19.61 -11.45
N GLN A 28 1.09 19.95 -11.27
CA GLN A 28 2.16 18.98 -11.06
C GLN A 28 1.99 18.22 -9.74
N PHE A 29 1.61 18.91 -8.66
CA PHE A 29 1.28 18.28 -7.39
C PHE A 29 0.17 17.25 -7.55
N ILE A 30 -0.93 17.61 -8.24
CA ILE A 30 -2.05 16.71 -8.52
C ILE A 30 -1.58 15.48 -9.31
N SER A 31 -0.78 15.67 -10.37
CA SER A 31 -0.25 14.55 -11.15
C SER A 31 0.56 13.59 -10.28
N LEU A 32 1.47 14.11 -9.45
CA LEU A 32 2.29 13.30 -8.55
C LEU A 32 1.44 12.53 -7.53
N ALA A 33 0.46 13.21 -6.92
CA ALA A 33 -0.44 12.59 -5.95
C ALA A 33 -1.27 11.46 -6.59
N LEU A 34 -1.78 11.67 -7.81
CA LEU A 34 -2.54 10.66 -8.55
C LEU A 34 -1.66 9.47 -8.95
N GLU A 35 -0.45 9.71 -9.43
CA GLU A 35 0.51 8.66 -9.76
C GLU A 35 0.84 7.79 -8.55
N ASP A 36 1.14 8.41 -7.40
CA ASP A 36 1.42 7.70 -6.16
C ASP A 36 0.20 6.91 -5.67
N PHE A 37 -0.99 7.51 -5.69
CA PHE A 37 -2.22 6.84 -5.30
C PHE A 37 -2.51 5.61 -6.18
N ILE A 38 -2.39 5.74 -7.50
CA ILE A 38 -2.59 4.64 -8.45
C ILE A 38 -1.57 3.53 -8.20
N LYS A 39 -0.30 3.88 -7.96
CA LYS A 39 0.75 2.91 -7.65
C LYS A 39 0.44 2.13 -6.38
N ARG A 40 0.06 2.81 -5.30
CA ARG A 40 -0.33 2.18 -4.03
C ARG A 40 -1.55 1.27 -4.20
N TYR A 41 -2.57 1.75 -4.93
CA TYR A 41 -3.76 0.95 -5.22
C TYR A 41 -3.41 -0.34 -5.96
N ARG A 42 -2.60 -0.26 -7.04
CA ARG A 42 -2.16 -1.44 -7.81
C ARG A 42 -1.36 -2.42 -6.95
N ASN A 43 -0.44 -1.92 -6.13
CA ASN A 43 0.33 -2.76 -5.22
C ASN A 43 -0.57 -3.51 -4.23
N ASN A 44 -1.59 -2.84 -3.68
CA ASN A 44 -2.56 -3.49 -2.79
C ASN A 44 -3.38 -4.56 -3.53
N GLN A 45 -3.73 -4.35 -4.80
CA GLN A 45 -4.42 -5.38 -5.59
C GLN A 45 -3.53 -6.59 -5.85
N LEU A 46 -2.26 -6.37 -6.18
CA LEU A 46 -1.29 -7.46 -6.35
C LEU A 46 -1.12 -8.26 -5.05
N LEU A 47 -0.97 -7.58 -3.91
CA LEU A 47 -0.88 -8.24 -2.60
C LEU A 47 -2.13 -9.07 -2.30
N LYS A 48 -3.32 -8.56 -2.61
CA LYS A 48 -4.58 -9.32 -2.46
C LYS A 48 -4.59 -10.57 -3.33
N GLN A 49 -4.09 -10.50 -4.57
CA GLN A 49 -4.01 -11.66 -5.46
C GLN A 49 -3.03 -12.71 -4.95
N VAL A 50 -1.87 -12.27 -4.45
CA VAL A 50 -0.89 -13.16 -3.81
C VAL A 50 -1.55 -13.86 -2.61
N ASN A 51 -2.16 -13.11 -1.70
CA ASN A 51 -2.82 -13.69 -0.53
C ASN A 51 -3.96 -14.64 -0.90
N ALA A 52 -4.69 -14.37 -1.99
CA ALA A 52 -5.72 -15.27 -2.50
C ALA A 52 -5.13 -16.57 -3.08
N ALA A 53 -3.97 -16.52 -3.75
CA ALA A 53 -3.30 -17.72 -4.23
C ALA A 53 -2.81 -18.63 -3.09
N TYR A 54 -2.53 -18.04 -1.92
CA TYR A 54 -2.14 -18.76 -0.70
C TYR A 54 -3.27 -18.90 0.32
N SER A 55 -4.54 -18.69 -0.08
CA SER A 55 -5.67 -18.78 0.86
C SER A 55 -6.12 -20.22 1.14
N ASP A 56 -5.61 -21.19 0.38
CA ASP A 56 -5.89 -22.59 0.61
C ASP A 56 -5.28 -23.05 1.94
N SER A 57 -5.88 -24.07 2.53
CA SER A 57 -5.31 -24.66 3.75
C SER A 57 -3.96 -25.28 3.42
N PRO A 58 -2.95 -25.15 4.31
CA PRO A 58 -1.64 -25.69 4.03
C PRO A 58 -1.71 -27.19 3.78
N ASP A 59 -0.98 -27.67 2.79
CA ASP A 59 -0.92 -29.10 2.49
C ASP A 59 -0.16 -29.86 3.60
N ALA A 60 -0.16 -31.19 3.53
CA ALA A 60 0.42 -32.03 4.58
C ALA A 60 1.93 -31.76 4.78
N ASP A 61 2.65 -31.41 3.72
CA ASP A 61 4.08 -31.10 3.77
C ASP A 61 4.30 -29.71 4.40
N GLU A 62 3.47 -28.72 4.04
CA GLU A 62 3.46 -27.39 4.65
C GLU A 62 3.10 -27.42 6.14
N ILE A 63 2.15 -28.28 6.54
CA ILE A 63 1.83 -28.51 7.96
C ILE A 63 3.06 -29.02 8.71
N GLY A 64 3.78 -30.02 8.15
CA GLY A 64 5.00 -30.55 8.75
C GLY A 64 6.08 -29.47 8.92
N ILE A 65 6.25 -28.59 7.93
CA ILE A 65 7.19 -27.46 8.01
C ILE A 65 6.75 -26.46 9.10
N LEU A 66 5.45 -26.12 9.18
CA LEU A 66 4.91 -25.20 10.17
C LEU A 66 5.11 -25.72 11.61
N GLU A 67 5.03 -27.02 11.85
CA GLU A 67 5.30 -27.62 13.16
C GLU A 67 6.77 -27.47 13.58
N VAL A 68 7.69 -27.70 12.65
CA VAL A 68 9.13 -27.48 12.89
C VAL A 68 9.43 -26.01 13.19
N ILE A 69 8.82 -25.08 12.44
CA ILE A 69 8.98 -23.64 12.69
C ILE A 69 8.41 -23.24 14.07
N ARG A 70 7.21 -23.72 14.42
CA ARG A 70 6.57 -23.44 15.72
C ARG A 70 7.39 -23.97 16.89
N SER A 71 7.92 -25.18 16.79
CA SER A 71 8.76 -25.78 17.85
C SER A 71 10.06 -25.01 18.08
N LYS A 72 10.74 -24.56 17.00
CA LYS A 72 11.91 -23.70 17.11
C LYS A 72 11.58 -22.34 17.72
N ARG A 73 10.46 -21.73 17.31
CA ARG A 73 10.03 -20.41 17.80
C ARG A 73 9.71 -20.43 19.30
N ARG A 74 9.10 -21.49 19.83
CA ARG A 74 8.84 -21.64 21.28
C ARG A 74 10.12 -21.65 22.10
N LYS A 75 11.11 -22.45 21.68
CA LYS A 75 12.42 -22.54 22.36
C LYS A 75 13.19 -21.22 22.39
N LEU A 76 12.95 -20.31 21.45
CA LEU A 76 13.57 -18.99 21.41
C LEU A 76 12.91 -17.96 22.34
N LEU A 77 11.63 -18.16 22.70
CA LEU A 77 10.87 -17.26 23.58
C LEU A 77 10.87 -17.70 25.05
N GLU A 78 11.38 -18.91 25.33
CA GLU A 78 11.52 -19.49 26.68
C GLU A 78 12.89 -19.21 27.32
N ASN A 79 13.78 -18.47 26.63
CA ASN A 79 15.03 -17.90 27.13
C ASN A 79 14.90 -16.38 27.32
#